data_AF-A0A954ZN44-F1
#
_entry.id   AF-A0A954ZN44-F1
#
_cell.length_a   1.000
_cell.length_b   1.000
_cell.length_c   1.000
_cell.angle_alpha   90.00
_cell.angle_beta   90.00
_cell.angle_gamma   90.00
#
_symmetry.space_group_name_H-M   'P 1'
#
loop_
_entity.id
_entity.type
_entity.pdbx_description
1 polymer ?
#
loop_
_entity_poly.entity_id
_entity_poly.type
_entity_poly.pdbx_seq_one_letter_code
_entity_poly.pdbx_strand_id
1 'polypeptide(L)'
;EALQVEQEIWISDSGNAVRRYSLDGKAFIGSIVGPFNPPMNTPQGMAYDGTTVFVACSQVQQHGLFASWVTKLNPDGSPAGLFTVPDDRHRYDIALDGSNLLVTDVDDQALDLHSTSSFALLARIDSFPQTFGHNPTQVARLSTGEIALGTTKGLRIYDSAGVLVGQHYADVHIKGVGELGTGELVLGIDSRLVAYDLATGTERTLASGVNTRFVSEITGATVCVADANADGSLTPADFSAWVSAFNTQGPQCDQNDDGVCSPADFSAWVA
;
A
#
# COMPACT_ATOMS: atom_id res chain seq x y z
N GLU A 1 -4.63 1.49 -3.98
CA GLU A 1 -3.49 1.08 -3.16
C GLU A 1 -2.57 0.17 -3.96
N ALA A 2 -1.33 0.02 -3.54
CA ALA A 2 -0.47 -1.04 -4.03
C ALA A 2 0.21 -1.76 -2.86
N LEU A 3 0.68 -2.99 -3.06
CA LEU A 3 1.48 -3.70 -2.08
C LEU A 3 2.40 -4.70 -2.79
N GLN A 4 3.41 -5.18 -2.07
CA GLN A 4 4.26 -6.25 -2.57
C GLN A 4 3.64 -7.63 -2.28
N VAL A 5 3.48 -8.44 -3.32
CA VAL A 5 3.14 -9.87 -3.21
C VAL A 5 4.29 -10.65 -3.81
N GLU A 6 5.06 -11.32 -2.95
CA GLU A 6 6.26 -12.05 -3.36
C GLU A 6 7.20 -11.16 -4.21
N GLN A 7 7.45 -11.52 -5.47
CA GLN A 7 8.34 -10.82 -6.40
C GLN A 7 7.56 -9.86 -7.33
N GLU A 8 6.42 -9.35 -6.89
CA GLU A 8 5.56 -8.49 -7.69
C GLU A 8 4.98 -7.32 -6.89
N ILE A 9 4.66 -6.23 -7.61
CA ILE A 9 3.85 -5.14 -7.10
C ILE A 9 2.42 -5.33 -7.59
N TRP A 10 1.50 -5.42 -6.66
CA TRP A 10 0.07 -5.53 -6.95
C TRP A 10 -0.60 -4.20 -6.68
N ILE A 11 -1.42 -3.73 -7.62
CA ILE A 11 -2.10 -2.43 -7.55
C ILE A 11 -3.61 -2.64 -7.67
N SER A 12 -4.39 -2.16 -6.71
CA SER A 12 -5.84 -2.13 -6.81
C SER A 12 -6.25 -1.05 -7.82
N ASP A 13 -6.91 -1.44 -8.91
CA ASP A 13 -7.35 -0.55 -9.97
C ASP A 13 -8.87 -0.39 -9.93
N SER A 14 -9.33 0.87 -9.84
CA SER A 14 -10.74 1.23 -9.92
C SER A 14 -11.44 0.73 -11.20
N GLY A 15 -10.69 0.33 -12.22
CA GLY A 15 -11.15 -0.43 -13.38
C GLY A 15 -11.50 -1.90 -13.12
N ASN A 16 -11.88 -2.25 -11.89
CA ASN A 16 -12.35 -3.59 -11.48
C ASN A 16 -11.30 -4.70 -11.63
N ALA A 17 -10.05 -4.40 -11.28
CA ALA A 17 -8.95 -5.36 -11.37
C ALA A 17 -7.88 -5.12 -10.31
N VAL A 18 -7.08 -6.16 -10.04
CA VAL A 18 -5.73 -5.97 -9.47
C VAL A 18 -4.72 -6.08 -10.60
N ARG A 19 -3.90 -5.05 -10.78
CA ARG A 19 -2.80 -5.01 -11.76
C ARG A 19 -1.53 -5.53 -11.12
N ARG A 20 -0.74 -6.31 -11.86
CA ARG A 20 0.51 -6.91 -11.40
C ARG A 20 1.67 -6.33 -12.19
N TYR A 21 2.73 -5.95 -11.50
CA TYR A 21 3.95 -5.40 -12.07
C TYR A 21 5.18 -6.08 -11.46
N SER A 22 6.32 -6.03 -12.14
CA SER A 22 7.62 -6.39 -11.56
C SER A 22 7.95 -5.53 -10.33
N LEU A 23 8.87 -5.99 -9.47
CA LEU A 23 9.30 -5.24 -8.27
C LEU A 23 9.89 -3.87 -8.56
N ASP A 24 10.45 -3.65 -9.75
CA ASP A 24 10.94 -2.34 -10.19
C ASP A 24 9.81 -1.43 -10.72
N GLY A 25 8.58 -1.93 -10.78
CA GLY A 25 7.39 -1.24 -11.28
C GLY A 25 7.35 -1.01 -12.80
N LYS A 26 8.33 -1.50 -13.57
CA LYS A 26 8.47 -1.17 -14.99
C LYS A 26 7.71 -2.14 -15.90
N ALA A 27 7.72 -3.43 -15.61
CA ALA A 27 7.10 -4.45 -16.44
C ALA A 27 5.69 -4.76 -15.94
N PHE A 28 4.70 -4.64 -16.81
CA PHE A 28 3.34 -5.11 -16.54
C PHE A 28 3.29 -6.64 -16.72
N ILE A 29 2.93 -7.35 -15.65
CA ILE A 29 2.86 -8.82 -15.62
C ILE A 29 1.47 -9.30 -16.05
N GLY A 30 0.42 -8.65 -15.55
CA GLY A 30 -0.94 -9.09 -15.85
C GLY A 30 -2.03 -8.41 -15.02
N SER A 31 -3.27 -8.87 -15.20
CA SER A 31 -4.42 -8.37 -14.44
C SER A 31 -5.23 -9.52 -13.88
N ILE A 32 -5.54 -9.42 -12.59
CA ILE A 32 -6.48 -10.30 -11.90
C ILE A 32 -7.85 -9.61 -11.98
N VAL A 33 -8.64 -10.05 -12.95
CA VAL A 33 -10.06 -9.66 -13.09
C VAL A 33 -10.97 -10.77 -12.54
N GLY A 34 -10.48 -12.02 -12.63
CA GLY A 34 -11.02 -13.27 -12.11
C GLY A 34 -12.48 -13.61 -12.49
N PRO A 35 -12.87 -14.89 -12.42
CA PRO A 35 -14.28 -15.28 -12.47
C PRO A 35 -14.92 -15.16 -11.07
N PHE A 36 -14.69 -14.04 -10.37
CA PHE A 36 -15.21 -13.89 -9.02
C PHE A 36 -16.74 -13.81 -9.05
N ASN A 37 -17.38 -14.43 -8.06
CA ASN A 37 -18.81 -14.29 -7.83
C ASN A 37 -19.02 -13.91 -6.36
N PRO A 38 -19.25 -12.61 -6.06
CA PRO A 38 -19.43 -11.50 -7.00
C PRO A 38 -18.12 -11.06 -7.70
N PRO A 39 -18.19 -10.46 -8.91
CA PRO A 39 -17.03 -9.98 -9.65
C PRO A 39 -16.30 -8.89 -8.86
N MET A 40 -14.97 -8.86 -8.89
CA MET A 40 -14.18 -7.80 -8.26
C MET A 40 -14.66 -6.43 -8.78
N ASN A 41 -15.08 -5.55 -7.89
CA ASN A 41 -15.62 -4.25 -8.23
C ASN A 41 -14.95 -3.18 -7.38
N THR A 42 -14.43 -2.14 -8.03
CA THR A 42 -13.73 -1.02 -7.41
C THR A 42 -12.84 -1.43 -6.23
N PRO A 43 -11.83 -2.30 -6.44
CA PRO A 43 -10.89 -2.67 -5.38
C PRO A 43 -10.18 -1.42 -4.87
N GLN A 44 -10.06 -1.26 -3.55
CA GLN A 44 -9.52 -0.05 -2.92
C GLN A 44 -8.34 -0.34 -2.01
N GLY A 45 -8.61 -1.11 -0.96
CA GLY A 45 -7.66 -1.54 0.05
C GLY A 45 -7.14 -2.95 -0.21
N MET A 46 -5.88 -3.22 0.08
CA MET A 46 -5.27 -4.55 -0.03
C MET A 46 -4.28 -4.82 1.10
N ALA A 47 -4.20 -6.08 1.52
CA ALA A 47 -3.28 -6.55 2.55
C ALA A 47 -2.75 -7.96 2.20
N TYR A 48 -1.50 -8.29 2.57
CA TYR A 48 -0.89 -9.59 2.25
C TYR A 48 -0.18 -10.20 3.46
N ASP A 49 -0.64 -11.36 3.92
CA ASP A 49 -0.13 -12.02 5.15
C ASP A 49 1.03 -13.01 4.89
N GLY A 50 1.60 -12.99 3.69
CA GLY A 50 2.59 -13.97 3.23
C GLY A 50 1.98 -15.25 2.64
N THR A 51 0.66 -15.42 2.72
CA THR A 51 -0.05 -16.58 2.15
C THR A 51 -1.31 -16.21 1.37
N THR A 52 -2.00 -15.16 1.78
CA THR A 52 -3.28 -14.72 1.24
C THR A 52 -3.24 -13.21 1.03
N VAL A 53 -3.63 -12.79 -0.18
CA VAL A 53 -3.90 -11.38 -0.47
C VAL A 53 -5.37 -11.13 -0.21
N PHE A 54 -5.65 -10.18 0.68
CA PHE A 54 -6.98 -9.66 0.95
C PHE A 54 -7.20 -8.42 0.10
N VAL A 55 -8.34 -8.32 -0.56
CA VAL A 55 -8.70 -7.18 -1.41
C VAL A 55 -10.08 -6.68 -1.02
N ALA A 56 -10.13 -5.51 -0.40
CA ALA A 56 -11.38 -4.83 -0.11
C ALA A 56 -12.00 -4.31 -1.41
N CYS A 57 -13.21 -4.79 -1.69
CA CYS A 57 -13.99 -4.41 -2.85
C CYS A 57 -15.25 -3.68 -2.39
N SER A 58 -15.51 -2.53 -2.98
CA SER A 58 -16.78 -1.83 -2.80
C SER A 58 -17.71 -2.15 -3.97
N GLN A 59 -19.01 -2.26 -3.75
CA GLN A 59 -19.94 -2.39 -4.87
C GLN A 59 -20.60 -1.06 -5.21
N VAL A 60 -20.69 -0.79 -6.51
CA VAL A 60 -21.66 0.15 -7.07
C VAL A 60 -22.90 -0.67 -7.44
N GLN A 61 -24.06 -0.25 -6.93
CA GLN A 61 -25.39 -0.84 -7.08
C GLN A 61 -25.57 -1.71 -8.35
N GLN A 62 -25.51 -3.04 -8.21
CA GLN A 62 -26.02 -3.97 -9.21
C GLN A 62 -27.13 -4.80 -8.57
N HIS A 63 -28.35 -4.68 -9.11
CA HIS A 63 -29.55 -5.43 -8.70
C HIS A 63 -30.18 -5.10 -7.33
N GLY A 64 -29.91 -3.93 -6.77
CA GLY A 64 -30.64 -3.42 -5.59
C GLY A 64 -30.23 -4.03 -4.25
N LEU A 65 -29.20 -4.86 -4.23
CA LEU A 65 -28.49 -5.27 -3.02
C LEU A 65 -27.10 -4.65 -3.11
N PHE A 66 -26.76 -3.83 -2.13
CA PHE A 66 -25.40 -3.39 -1.97
C PHE A 66 -24.75 -4.33 -0.96
N ALA A 67 -23.65 -4.95 -1.33
CA ALA A 67 -22.84 -5.72 -0.40
C ALA A 67 -21.39 -5.40 -0.72
N SER A 68 -20.63 -5.04 0.29
CA SER A 68 -19.19 -4.95 0.15
C SER A 68 -18.56 -6.27 0.60
N TRP A 69 -17.35 -6.57 0.15
CA TRP A 69 -16.70 -7.84 0.48
C TRP A 69 -15.19 -7.71 0.46
N VAL A 70 -14.54 -8.69 1.10
CA VAL A 70 -13.11 -8.89 1.00
C VAL A 70 -12.85 -10.14 0.17
N THR A 71 -12.28 -9.96 -1.02
CA THR A 71 -11.84 -11.06 -1.87
C THR A 71 -10.51 -11.59 -1.33
N LYS A 72 -10.37 -12.91 -1.23
CA LYS A 72 -9.11 -13.57 -0.91
C LYS A 72 -8.49 -14.13 -2.18
N LEU A 73 -7.21 -13.86 -2.40
CA LEU A 73 -6.44 -14.36 -3.52
C LEU A 73 -5.22 -15.12 -2.99
N ASN A 74 -4.83 -16.18 -3.70
CA ASN A 74 -3.51 -16.77 -3.55
C ASN A 74 -2.45 -15.83 -4.19
N PRO A 75 -1.16 -15.96 -3.84
CA PRO A 75 -0.09 -15.13 -4.42
C PRO A 75 0.07 -15.28 -5.94
N ASP A 76 -0.43 -16.36 -6.54
CA ASP A 76 -0.45 -16.54 -8.00
C ASP A 76 -1.60 -15.77 -8.69
N GLY A 77 -2.48 -15.15 -7.92
CA GLY A 77 -3.66 -14.40 -8.39
C GLY A 77 -4.93 -15.22 -8.51
N SER A 78 -4.91 -16.52 -8.21
CA SER A 78 -6.10 -17.37 -8.22
C SER A 78 -7.03 -17.07 -7.02
N PRO A 79 -8.35 -17.25 -7.15
CA PRO A 79 -9.28 -17.03 -6.04
C PRO A 79 -9.06 -18.04 -4.91
N ALA A 80 -8.91 -17.54 -3.67
CA ALA A 80 -8.79 -18.35 -2.45
C ALA A 80 -10.07 -18.37 -1.60
N GLY A 81 -10.97 -17.40 -1.80
CA GLY A 81 -12.22 -17.28 -1.05
C GLY A 81 -12.78 -15.87 -1.01
N LEU A 82 -13.80 -15.67 -0.19
CA LEU A 82 -14.52 -14.41 -0.06
C LEU A 82 -15.06 -14.27 1.36
N PHE A 83 -15.02 -13.05 1.90
CA PHE A 83 -15.80 -12.65 3.06
C PHE A 83 -16.88 -11.65 2.64
N THR A 84 -18.13 -12.00 2.85
CA THR A 84 -19.25 -11.06 2.67
C THR A 84 -19.31 -10.15 3.88
N VAL A 85 -19.27 -8.84 3.67
CA VAL A 85 -19.58 -7.89 4.73
C VAL A 85 -21.09 -7.66 4.69
N PRO A 86 -21.83 -7.97 5.78
CA PRO A 86 -23.29 -7.92 5.77
C PRO A 86 -23.88 -6.51 5.66
N ASP A 87 -23.05 -5.47 5.69
CA ASP A 87 -23.49 -4.09 5.60
C ASP A 87 -23.22 -3.49 4.21
N ASP A 88 -24.13 -2.62 3.80
CA ASP A 88 -24.48 -2.43 2.41
C ASP A 88 -23.62 -1.35 1.73
N ARG A 89 -22.83 -0.51 2.40
CA ARG A 89 -22.20 0.62 1.70
C ARG A 89 -20.84 1.02 2.22
N HIS A 90 -19.73 0.61 1.60
CA HIS A 90 -18.44 1.01 2.16
C HIS A 90 -17.28 1.12 1.17
N ARG A 91 -16.45 2.13 1.45
CA ARG A 91 -15.09 2.29 0.94
C ARG A 91 -14.15 1.85 2.07
N TYR A 92 -13.50 0.71 1.92
CA TYR A 92 -12.56 0.24 2.93
C TYR A 92 -11.14 0.31 2.40
N ASP A 93 -10.28 0.79 3.27
CA ASP A 93 -8.89 0.42 3.29
C ASP A 93 -8.70 -0.73 4.28
N ILE A 94 -7.67 -1.55 4.08
CA ILE A 94 -7.36 -2.67 4.97
C ILE A 94 -5.85 -2.77 5.21
N ALA A 95 -5.47 -3.08 6.45
CA ALA A 95 -4.08 -3.37 6.81
C ALA A 95 -4.00 -4.60 7.70
N LEU A 96 -2.84 -5.26 7.73
CA LEU A 96 -2.61 -6.35 8.67
C LEU A 96 -2.31 -5.85 10.07
N ASP A 97 -2.85 -6.57 11.04
CA ASP A 97 -2.44 -6.51 12.44
C ASP A 97 -2.20 -7.93 12.96
N GLY A 98 -0.96 -8.41 12.78
CA GLY A 98 -0.60 -9.79 13.08
C GLY A 98 -1.44 -10.77 12.26
N SER A 99 -2.25 -11.58 12.93
CA SER A 99 -3.18 -12.54 12.30
C SER A 99 -4.57 -11.97 11.99
N ASN A 100 -4.75 -10.66 12.14
CA ASN A 100 -6.03 -9.97 11.99
C ASN A 100 -5.94 -8.88 10.91
N LEU A 101 -7.10 -8.30 10.57
CA LEU A 101 -7.24 -7.21 9.63
C LEU A 101 -7.79 -5.98 10.33
N LEU A 102 -7.10 -4.86 10.19
CA LEU A 102 -7.65 -3.53 10.40
C LEU A 102 -8.49 -3.17 9.18
N VAL A 103 -9.72 -2.72 9.38
CA VAL A 103 -10.67 -2.39 8.32
C VAL A 103 -11.25 -1.01 8.60
N THR A 104 -11.06 -0.06 7.68
CA THR A 104 -11.63 1.28 7.82
C THR A 104 -13.05 1.33 7.28
N ASP A 105 -14.01 1.65 8.12
CA ASP A 105 -15.40 1.76 7.71
C ASP A 105 -15.80 3.23 7.52
N VAL A 106 -16.04 3.64 6.28
CA VAL A 106 -16.38 5.03 5.96
C VAL A 106 -17.79 5.43 6.37
N ASP A 107 -18.75 4.51 6.33
CA ASP A 107 -20.15 4.86 6.57
C ASP A 107 -20.46 4.76 8.06
N ASP A 108 -19.96 3.75 8.78
CA ASP A 108 -19.97 3.73 10.24
C ASP A 108 -19.00 4.75 10.85
N GLN A 109 -18.10 5.31 10.03
CA GLN A 109 -17.00 6.16 10.46
C GLN A 109 -16.23 5.47 11.60
N ALA A 110 -15.71 4.28 11.32
CA ALA A 110 -15.08 3.43 12.33
C ALA A 110 -13.76 2.83 11.84
N LEU A 111 -12.96 2.38 12.80
CA LEU A 111 -11.83 1.49 12.56
C LEU A 111 -12.10 0.20 13.31
N ASP A 112 -12.27 -0.89 12.56
CA ASP A 112 -12.62 -2.20 13.10
C ASP A 112 -11.45 -3.19 12.95
N LEU A 113 -11.38 -4.15 13.87
CA LEU A 113 -10.43 -5.25 13.85
C LEU A 113 -11.18 -6.55 13.56
N HIS A 114 -10.81 -7.25 12.50
CA HIS A 114 -11.47 -8.48 12.02
C HIS A 114 -10.52 -9.67 12.00
N SER A 115 -11.07 -10.88 12.16
CA SER A 115 -10.29 -12.11 11.96
C SER A 115 -9.99 -12.36 10.48
N THR A 116 -8.75 -12.69 10.12
CA THR A 116 -8.38 -13.12 8.75
C THR A 116 -9.00 -14.46 8.33
N SER A 117 -9.47 -15.25 9.29
CA SER A 117 -10.00 -16.61 9.05
C SER A 117 -11.51 -16.64 8.79
N SER A 118 -12.27 -15.84 9.55
CA SER A 118 -13.73 -15.82 9.54
C SER A 118 -14.33 -14.46 9.22
N PHE A 119 -13.52 -13.41 9.18
CA PHE A 119 -13.94 -12.01 9.09
C PHE A 119 -14.86 -11.54 10.22
N ALA A 120 -14.95 -12.32 11.32
CA ALA A 120 -15.69 -11.89 12.50
C ALA A 120 -15.07 -10.61 13.06
N LEU A 121 -15.92 -9.65 13.44
CA LEU A 121 -15.53 -8.46 14.19
C LEU A 121 -14.99 -8.88 15.56
N LEU A 122 -13.74 -8.56 15.83
CA LEU A 122 -13.05 -8.85 17.08
C LEU A 122 -13.13 -7.65 18.03
N ALA A 123 -12.94 -6.44 17.51
CA ALA A 123 -13.01 -5.20 18.28
C ALA A 123 -13.33 -4.02 17.36
N ARG A 124 -13.95 -2.98 17.93
CA ARG A 124 -14.06 -1.65 17.32
C ARG A 124 -13.05 -0.75 18.00
N ILE A 125 -12.02 -0.34 17.26
CA ILE A 125 -10.88 0.44 17.77
C ILE A 125 -11.27 1.90 17.93
N ASP A 126 -11.93 2.47 16.92
CA ASP A 126 -12.51 3.80 17.02
C ASP A 126 -13.88 3.82 16.35
N SER A 127 -14.74 4.71 16.84
CA SER A 127 -16.03 5.02 16.28
C SER A 127 -16.22 6.53 16.36
N PHE A 128 -16.26 7.19 15.22
CA PHE A 128 -16.45 8.62 15.15
C PHE A 128 -17.94 8.94 15.27
N PRO A 129 -18.32 10.01 15.98
CA PRO A 129 -19.69 10.48 15.90
C PRO A 129 -19.94 10.96 14.46
N GLN A 130 -20.89 10.31 13.78
CA GLN A 130 -21.34 10.56 12.40
C GLN A 130 -21.43 12.05 12.01
N THR A 131 -21.73 12.91 12.98
CA THR A 131 -21.91 14.36 12.82
C THR A 131 -20.66 15.14 12.43
N PHE A 132 -19.45 14.60 12.63
CA PHE A 132 -18.22 15.38 12.46
C PHE A 132 -17.49 15.11 11.14
N GLY A 133 -17.93 14.11 10.35
CA GLY A 133 -17.38 13.80 9.04
C GLY A 133 -15.90 13.39 9.10
N HIS A 134 -15.54 12.55 10.08
CA HIS A 134 -14.22 11.92 10.19
C HIS A 134 -14.19 10.62 9.38
N ASN A 135 -14.37 10.70 8.07
CA ASN A 135 -14.35 9.51 7.25
C ASN A 135 -12.90 8.97 7.26
N PRO A 136 -12.67 7.74 7.74
CA PRO A 136 -11.35 7.13 7.65
C PRO A 136 -10.98 6.93 6.18
N THR A 137 -9.70 7.09 5.86
CA THR A 137 -9.22 7.09 4.46
C THR A 137 -8.21 6.00 4.19
N GLN A 138 -7.16 5.87 4.99
CA GLN A 138 -6.16 4.82 4.90
C GLN A 138 -5.70 4.45 6.31
N VAL A 139 -5.43 3.17 6.54
CA VAL A 139 -4.88 2.67 7.80
C VAL A 139 -3.55 1.99 7.57
N ALA A 140 -2.60 2.21 8.47
CA ALA A 140 -1.31 1.55 8.45
C ALA A 140 -0.96 1.04 9.85
N ARG A 141 -0.34 -0.15 9.90
CA ARG A 141 0.33 -0.65 11.10
C ARG A 141 1.79 -0.23 11.03
N LEU A 142 2.25 0.50 12.04
CA LEU A 142 3.63 0.99 12.12
C LEU A 142 4.56 -0.11 12.65
N SER A 143 5.86 0.03 12.38
CA SER A 143 6.93 -0.85 12.88
C SER A 143 7.00 -0.88 14.42
N THR A 144 6.54 0.19 15.08
CA THR A 144 6.40 0.28 16.55
C THR A 144 5.24 -0.56 17.10
N GLY A 145 4.35 -1.03 16.24
CA GLY A 145 3.10 -1.69 16.61
C GLY A 145 1.92 -0.73 16.84
N GLU A 146 2.14 0.58 16.70
CA GLU A 146 1.06 1.57 16.71
C GLU A 146 0.24 1.51 15.42
N ILE A 147 -0.97 2.02 15.46
CA ILE A 147 -1.88 2.11 14.33
C ILE A 147 -2.01 3.57 13.92
N ALA A 148 -1.70 3.88 12.68
CA ALA A 148 -1.88 5.20 12.12
C ALA A 148 -3.08 5.22 11.18
N LEU A 149 -4.02 6.12 11.45
CA LEU A 149 -5.27 6.25 10.70
C LEU A 149 -5.38 7.65 10.10
N GLY A 150 -5.36 7.70 8.77
CA GLY A 150 -5.73 8.88 8.02
C GLY A 150 -7.24 9.07 8.03
N THR A 151 -7.69 10.31 8.16
CA THR A 151 -9.11 10.69 8.05
C THR A 151 -9.26 11.94 7.20
N THR A 152 -10.48 12.27 6.83
CA THR A 152 -10.85 13.57 6.24
C THR A 152 -10.63 14.77 7.16
N LYS A 153 -10.22 14.54 8.41
CA LYS A 153 -10.13 15.54 9.48
C LYS A 153 -8.81 15.49 10.27
N GLY A 154 -7.84 14.73 9.78
CA GLY A 154 -6.50 14.65 10.33
C GLY A 154 -5.99 13.23 10.45
N LEU A 155 -4.90 13.10 11.20
CA LEU A 155 -4.20 11.86 11.51
C LEU A 155 -4.48 11.47 12.96
N ARG A 156 -4.78 10.20 13.20
CA ARG A 156 -4.97 9.64 14.54
C ARG A 156 -4.00 8.48 14.74
N ILE A 157 -3.37 8.43 15.91
CA ILE A 157 -2.43 7.38 16.29
C ILE A 157 -3.01 6.63 17.48
N TYR A 158 -3.09 5.32 17.36
CA TYR A 158 -3.50 4.42 18.42
C TYR A 158 -2.31 3.55 18.82
N ASP A 159 -2.24 3.17 20.08
CA ASP A 159 -1.32 2.12 20.50
C ASP A 159 -1.75 0.75 19.96
N SER A 160 -0.94 -0.28 20.22
CA SER A 160 -1.22 -1.65 19.79
C SER A 160 -2.44 -2.29 20.46
N ALA A 161 -2.96 -1.68 21.53
CA ALA A 161 -4.20 -2.08 22.18
C ALA A 161 -5.43 -1.34 21.63
N GLY A 162 -5.24 -0.42 20.67
CA GLY A 162 -6.30 0.38 20.08
C GLY A 162 -6.68 1.62 20.89
N VAL A 163 -5.87 2.03 21.86
CA VAL A 163 -6.12 3.27 22.62
C VAL A 163 -5.56 4.46 21.86
N LEU A 164 -6.37 5.51 21.66
CA LEU A 164 -5.92 6.74 21.02
C LEU A 164 -4.81 7.42 21.85
N VAL A 165 -3.61 7.54 21.29
CA VAL A 165 -2.44 8.16 21.95
C VAL A 165 -2.02 9.48 21.30
N GLY A 166 -2.45 9.76 20.07
CA GLY A 166 -2.08 10.98 19.36
C GLY A 166 -3.11 11.44 18.33
N GLN A 167 -3.21 12.76 18.16
CA GLN A 167 -3.96 13.39 17.07
C GLN A 167 -3.14 14.52 16.46
N HIS A 168 -3.06 14.53 15.14
CA HIS A 168 -2.26 15.49 14.37
C HIS A 168 -3.06 16.01 13.18
N TYR A 169 -2.66 17.15 12.62
CA TYR A 169 -3.27 17.71 11.41
C TYR A 169 -4.79 17.92 11.50
N ALA A 170 -5.27 18.61 12.54
CA ALA A 170 -6.69 18.89 12.70
C ALA A 170 -7.28 19.62 11.47
N ASP A 171 -8.45 19.14 11.01
CA ASP A 171 -9.17 19.66 9.83
C ASP A 171 -8.40 19.58 8.51
N VAL A 172 -7.44 18.66 8.41
CA VAL A 172 -6.70 18.38 7.19
C VAL A 172 -7.13 17.02 6.62
N HIS A 173 -7.31 16.94 5.31
CA HIS A 173 -7.65 15.68 4.65
C HIS A 173 -6.39 14.84 4.42
N ILE A 174 -6.18 13.86 5.28
CA ILE A 174 -5.16 12.82 5.09
C ILE A 174 -5.74 11.76 4.19
N LYS A 175 -5.17 11.57 3.01
CA LYS A 175 -5.65 10.61 2.00
C LYS A 175 -4.93 9.27 2.08
N GLY A 176 -3.67 9.30 2.48
CA GLY A 176 -2.85 8.14 2.70
C GLY A 176 -1.93 8.27 3.90
N VAL A 177 -1.59 7.14 4.51
CA VAL A 177 -0.65 7.02 5.62
C VAL A 177 0.26 5.80 5.41
N GLY A 178 1.55 5.96 5.66
CA GLY A 178 2.55 4.88 5.64
C GLY A 178 3.79 5.27 6.45
N GLU A 179 4.80 4.41 6.49
CA GLU A 179 6.05 4.63 7.21
C GLU A 179 7.25 4.61 6.24
N LEU A 180 8.27 5.44 6.48
CA LEU A 180 9.48 5.53 5.63
C LEU A 180 10.64 4.63 6.12
N GLY A 181 10.43 3.83 7.17
CA GLY A 181 11.49 3.05 7.83
C GLY A 181 12.49 3.88 8.64
N THR A 182 12.49 5.21 8.51
CA THR A 182 13.28 6.16 9.30
C THR A 182 12.63 6.52 10.65
N GLY A 183 11.43 5.99 10.92
CA GLY A 183 10.56 6.42 12.02
C GLY A 183 9.68 7.63 11.68
N GLU A 184 9.86 8.24 10.50
CA GLU A 184 8.91 9.22 9.96
C GLU A 184 7.73 8.52 9.28
N LEU A 185 6.56 9.15 9.37
CA LEU A 185 5.42 8.80 8.55
C LEU A 185 5.53 9.45 7.17
N VAL A 186 5.03 8.78 6.15
CA VAL A 186 4.71 9.39 4.86
C VAL A 186 3.20 9.64 4.80
N LEU A 187 2.81 10.89 4.53
CA LEU A 187 1.43 11.34 4.55
C LEU A 187 1.04 11.96 3.19
N GLY A 188 -0.12 11.55 2.68
CA GLY A 188 -0.74 12.11 1.49
C GLY A 188 -1.71 13.18 1.95
N ILE A 189 -1.33 14.45 1.84
CA ILE A 189 -2.09 15.58 2.37
C ILE A 189 -2.55 16.45 1.22
N ASP A 190 -3.87 16.48 0.97
CA ASP A 190 -4.48 17.22 -0.14
C ASP A 190 -3.81 16.93 -1.50
N SER A 191 -2.91 17.81 -1.96
CA SER A 191 -2.15 17.71 -3.21
C SER A 191 -0.63 17.61 -2.98
N ARG A 192 -0.21 17.17 -1.80
CA ARG A 192 1.20 17.04 -1.42
C ARG A 192 1.47 15.67 -0.79
N LEU A 193 2.72 15.28 -0.94
CA LEU A 193 3.33 14.14 -0.25
C LEU A 193 4.33 14.70 0.75
N VAL A 194 4.23 14.30 2.00
CA VAL A 194 5.10 14.81 3.07
C VAL A 194 5.68 13.67 3.89
N ALA A 195 6.89 13.86 4.40
CA ALA A 195 7.38 13.09 5.52
C ALA A 195 7.11 13.87 6.81
N TYR A 196 6.61 13.18 7.83
CA TYR A 196 6.16 13.75 9.09
C TYR A 196 6.77 12.99 10.26
N ASP A 197 7.48 13.71 11.12
CA ASP A 197 8.05 13.18 12.35
C ASP A 197 7.03 13.31 13.48
N LEU A 198 6.54 12.18 13.98
CA LEU A 198 5.55 12.13 15.07
C LEU A 198 6.07 12.72 16.38
N ALA A 199 7.36 12.57 16.68
CA ALA A 199 7.95 12.98 17.94
C ALA A 199 8.18 14.49 17.99
N THR A 200 8.60 15.09 16.88
CA THR A 200 8.88 16.53 16.80
C THR A 200 7.72 17.35 16.23
N GLY A 201 6.78 16.70 15.55
CA GLY A 201 5.71 17.37 14.81
C GLY A 201 6.21 18.13 13.57
N THR A 202 7.43 17.83 13.10
CA THR A 202 8.01 18.50 11.94
C THR A 202 7.60 17.83 10.63
N GLU A 203 7.44 18.63 9.58
CA GLU A 203 7.03 18.19 8.24
C GLU A 203 8.09 18.60 7.21
N ARG A 204 8.40 17.73 6.26
CA ARG A 204 9.08 18.08 4.99
C ARG A 204 8.25 17.62 3.80
N THR A 205 8.11 18.48 2.81
CA THR A 205 7.43 18.12 1.56
C THR A 205 8.37 17.28 0.69
N LEU A 206 7.92 16.09 0.31
CA LEU A 206 8.61 15.18 -0.60
C LEU A 206 8.22 15.47 -2.05
N ALA A 207 6.94 15.74 -2.30
CA ALA A 207 6.42 16.08 -3.61
C ALA A 207 5.17 16.96 -3.51
N SER A 208 4.90 17.73 -4.56
CA SER A 208 3.73 18.60 -4.69
C SER A 208 3.00 18.32 -6.00
N GLY A 209 1.70 18.64 -6.05
CA GLY A 209 0.85 18.33 -7.20
C GLY A 209 0.44 16.86 -7.29
N VAL A 210 0.64 16.09 -6.22
CA VAL A 210 0.36 14.66 -6.17
C VAL A 210 -0.81 14.37 -5.23
N ASN A 211 -1.64 13.40 -5.60
CA ASN A 211 -2.77 12.95 -4.79
C ASN A 211 -2.57 11.46 -4.53
N THR A 212 -2.06 11.10 -3.35
CA THR A 212 -1.49 9.78 -3.10
C THR A 212 -2.18 9.05 -1.96
N ARG A 213 -2.43 7.75 -2.18
CA ARG A 213 -2.55 6.71 -1.15
C ARG A 213 -1.27 5.89 -1.18
N PHE A 214 -0.83 5.38 -0.03
CA PHE A 214 0.43 4.67 0.04
C PHE A 214 0.31 3.19 -0.22
N VAL A 215 1.50 2.63 -0.37
CA VAL A 215 1.79 1.24 -0.64
C VAL A 215 2.43 0.70 0.63
N SER A 216 2.30 -0.60 0.90
CA SER A 216 3.22 -1.26 1.81
C SER A 216 4.67 -1.01 1.36
N GLU A 217 5.62 -1.00 2.30
CA GLU A 217 7.04 -1.02 1.94
C GLU A 217 7.31 -2.19 0.98
N ILE A 218 8.03 -1.92 -0.12
CA ILE A 218 8.39 -2.93 -1.10
C ILE A 218 9.80 -3.41 -0.76
N THR A 219 9.89 -4.40 0.13
CA THR A 219 11.13 -5.04 0.53
C THR A 219 11.79 -5.76 -0.65
N GLY A 220 13.05 -5.46 -0.94
CA GLY A 220 13.75 -6.04 -2.08
C GLY A 220 13.49 -5.33 -3.41
N ALA A 221 12.72 -4.24 -3.41
CA ALA A 221 12.89 -3.18 -4.41
C ALA A 221 14.12 -2.30 -4.10
N THR A 222 15.04 -2.77 -3.25
CA THR A 222 16.45 -2.47 -3.46
C THR A 222 16.75 -2.94 -4.86
N VAL A 223 16.61 -2.02 -5.82
CA VAL A 223 17.27 -2.15 -7.10
C VAL A 223 18.72 -2.39 -6.69
N CYS A 224 19.15 -3.65 -6.77
CA CYS A 224 20.56 -3.93 -6.72
C CYS A 224 21.04 -3.19 -7.95
N VAL A 225 21.61 -2.01 -7.75
CA VAL A 225 22.01 -1.15 -8.87
C VAL A 225 22.92 -1.96 -9.80
N ALA A 226 23.68 -2.90 -9.20
CA ALA A 226 24.51 -3.86 -9.88
C ALA A 226 23.78 -4.95 -10.69
N ASP A 227 22.49 -5.24 -10.46
CA ASP A 227 21.60 -6.08 -11.30
C ASP A 227 21.17 -5.29 -12.55
N ALA A 228 22.13 -5.09 -13.45
CA ALA A 228 21.95 -4.25 -14.63
C ALA A 228 21.03 -4.87 -15.69
N ASN A 229 20.74 -6.18 -15.61
CA ASN A 229 19.80 -6.83 -16.52
C ASN A 229 18.37 -6.95 -15.94
N ALA A 230 18.19 -6.61 -14.66
CA ALA A 230 16.94 -6.67 -13.91
C ALA A 230 16.30 -8.07 -13.89
N ASP A 231 17.12 -9.12 -13.86
CA ASP A 231 16.65 -10.51 -13.75
C ASP A 231 16.41 -10.94 -12.29
N GLY A 232 16.72 -10.06 -11.34
CA GLY A 232 16.51 -10.26 -9.91
C GLY A 232 17.63 -11.04 -9.23
N SER A 233 18.74 -11.33 -9.93
CA SER A 233 19.89 -12.05 -9.39
C SER A 233 21.19 -11.39 -9.81
N LEU A 234 22.05 -11.03 -8.85
CA LEU A 234 23.40 -10.54 -9.16
C LEU A 234 24.30 -11.68 -9.66
N THR A 235 24.45 -11.81 -10.97
CA THR A 235 25.23 -12.84 -11.66
C THR A 235 26.25 -12.22 -12.63
N PRO A 236 27.15 -13.02 -13.25
CA PRO A 236 28.02 -12.50 -14.32
C PRO A 236 27.26 -11.96 -15.55
N ALA A 237 25.96 -12.26 -15.70
CA ALA A 237 25.15 -11.70 -16.76
C ALA A 237 24.95 -10.18 -16.59
N ASP A 238 24.91 -9.70 -15.34
CA ASP A 238 24.76 -8.28 -15.04
C ASP A 238 25.95 -7.45 -15.45
N PHE A 239 27.17 -7.97 -15.25
CA PHE A 239 28.36 -7.30 -15.74
C PHE A 239 28.32 -7.15 -17.27
N SER A 240 27.85 -8.18 -17.98
CA SER A 240 27.69 -8.11 -19.44
C SER A 240 26.62 -7.10 -19.87
N ALA A 241 25.51 -7.02 -19.13
CA ALA A 241 24.45 -6.05 -19.35
C ALA A 241 24.91 -4.62 -19.06
N TRP A 242 25.65 -4.41 -17.96
CA TRP A 242 26.27 -3.13 -17.62
C TRP A 242 27.24 -2.66 -18.70
N VAL A 243 28.11 -3.53 -19.23
CA VAL A 243 29.01 -3.19 -20.36
C VAL A 243 28.20 -2.78 -21.60
N SER A 244 27.08 -3.44 -21.88
CA SER A 244 26.19 -3.07 -22.99
C SER A 244 25.58 -1.68 -22.78
N ALA A 245 25.08 -1.40 -21.56
CA ALA A 245 24.55 -0.10 -21.19
C ALA A 245 25.63 1.00 -21.28
N PHE A 246 26.84 0.75 -20.79
CA PHE A 246 27.96 1.69 -20.84
C PHE A 246 28.33 2.09 -22.28
N ASN A 247 28.42 1.11 -23.18
CA ASN A 247 28.74 1.36 -24.59
C ASN A 247 27.63 2.10 -25.34
N THR A 248 26.39 1.98 -24.89
CA THR A 248 25.22 2.64 -25.50
C THR A 248 24.80 3.91 -24.76
N GLN A 249 25.51 4.26 -23.68
CA GLN A 249 25.14 5.35 -22.76
C GLN A 249 23.69 5.20 -22.24
N GLY A 250 23.29 3.96 -21.95
CA GLY A 250 21.98 3.62 -21.40
C GLY A 250 21.88 3.91 -19.90
N PRO A 251 20.69 4.18 -19.36
CA PRO A 251 20.53 4.58 -17.96
C PRO A 251 20.98 3.52 -16.94
N GLN A 252 21.07 2.24 -17.32
CA GLN A 252 21.51 1.17 -16.41
C GLN A 252 23.00 1.23 -16.08
N CYS A 253 23.81 2.01 -16.81
CA CYS A 253 25.23 2.13 -16.50
C CYS A 253 25.55 3.18 -15.45
N ASP A 254 24.61 4.08 -15.11
CA ASP A 254 24.76 5.04 -14.02
C ASP A 254 24.52 4.33 -12.68
N GLN A 255 25.60 3.95 -12.03
CA GLN A 255 25.60 3.12 -10.83
C GLN A 255 25.76 3.93 -9.55
N ASN A 256 26.20 5.18 -9.68
CA ASN A 256 26.31 6.11 -8.56
C ASN A 256 25.18 7.15 -8.50
N ASP A 257 24.25 7.10 -9.46
CA ASP A 257 23.08 7.97 -9.60
C ASP A 257 23.46 9.47 -9.72
N ASP A 258 24.57 9.76 -10.40
CA ASP A 258 25.04 11.14 -10.65
C ASP A 258 24.49 11.76 -11.94
N GLY A 259 23.73 10.97 -12.71
CA GLY A 259 23.11 11.35 -13.98
C GLY A 259 24.03 11.20 -15.19
N VAL A 260 25.26 10.69 -15.02
CA VAL A 260 26.27 10.57 -16.07
C VAL A 260 26.95 9.22 -16.06
N CYS A 261 26.71 8.42 -17.11
CA CYS A 261 27.44 7.18 -17.33
C CYS A 261 28.92 7.44 -17.65
N SER A 262 29.78 7.12 -16.69
CA SER A 262 31.21 7.40 -16.63
C SER A 262 32.00 6.24 -16.02
N PRO A 263 33.34 6.25 -16.09
CA PRO A 263 34.15 5.25 -15.39
C PRO A 263 33.96 5.23 -13.86
N ALA A 264 33.39 6.28 -13.25
CA ALA A 264 33.06 6.30 -11.83
C ALA A 264 31.99 5.25 -11.49
N ASP A 265 31.08 4.96 -12.42
CA ASP A 265 30.02 3.97 -12.24
C ASP A 265 30.54 2.55 -12.14
N PHE A 266 31.58 2.22 -12.91
CA PHE A 266 32.23 0.93 -12.75
C PHE A 266 32.81 0.77 -11.34
N SER A 267 33.37 1.85 -10.80
CA SER A 267 33.92 1.86 -9.43
C SER A 267 32.82 1.70 -8.39
N ALA A 268 31.64 2.29 -8.61
CA ALA A 268 30.47 2.10 -7.77
C ALA A 268 29.91 0.68 -7.85
N TRP A 269 29.93 0.04 -9.04
CA TRP A 269 29.46 -1.33 -9.24
C TRP A 269 30.30 -2.39 -8.52
N VAL A 270 31.62 -2.19 -8.39
CA VAL A 270 32.54 -3.16 -7.76
C VAL A 270 32.78 -2.93 -6.26
N ALA A 271 32.30 -1.83 -5.69
CA ALA A 271 32.55 -1.43 -4.30
C ALA A 271 31.63 -2.14 -3.30
#